data_AF-A0A1J0RD86-F1
#
_entry.id   AF-A0A1J0RD86-F1
#
_cell.length_a   1.000
_cell.length_b   1.000
_cell.length_c   1.000
_cell.angle_alpha   90.00
_cell.angle_beta   90.00
_cell.angle_gamma   90.00
#
_symmetry.space_group_name_H-M   'P 1'
#
loop_
_entity.id
_entity.type
_entity.pdbx_description
1 polymer ?
#
loop_
_entity_poly.entity_id
_entity_poly.type
_entity_poly.pdbx_seq_one_letter_code
_entity_poly.pdbx_strand_id
1 'polypeptide(L)'
;VAQLRTLHKLKPTKIALSATTKGQGVTQYTATGLYTCSSTVTPTAEADSNCSLESDQAGQITDANVNLQTAGHLNILVESKIQLTKFKLIAAAKASDSVTDPATSHQGICTESGNKGNPSAASNVIARVLEVTDHDAAPEKTQIFAANNAGECQAAARDSTWREDSAANLVQTLCELKKVDSIVGRRYHKENAAQFVGDSELMTILSELNSPGTKVPKTEQEKKALIQKFFPQDPTAFKTEITDAIEKTEI
;
A
#
# COMPACT_ATOMS: atom_id res chain seq x y z
N VAL A 1 11.55 2.10 15.91
CA VAL A 1 10.45 1.26 15.39
C VAL A 1 9.94 1.92 14.12
N ALA A 2 10.12 1.29 12.95
CA ALA A 2 9.59 1.82 11.69
C ALA A 2 8.07 1.66 11.70
N GLN A 3 7.34 2.76 11.61
CA GLN A 3 5.88 2.73 11.54
C GLN A 3 5.49 2.81 10.06
N LEU A 4 4.88 1.75 9.53
CA LEU A 4 4.18 1.81 8.25
C LEU A 4 3.14 2.94 8.34
N ARG A 5 3.38 4.06 7.65
CA ARG A 5 2.44 5.20 7.64
C ARG A 5 1.35 4.92 6.61
N THR A 6 0.15 4.61 7.09
CA THR A 6 -1.03 4.57 6.22
C THR A 6 -1.45 5.99 5.87
N LEU A 7 -2.06 6.17 4.69
CA LEU A 7 -2.60 7.46 4.24
C LEU A 7 -3.58 8.07 5.27
N HIS A 8 -4.26 7.21 6.04
CA HIS A 8 -5.14 7.60 7.15
C HIS A 8 -4.44 8.40 8.27
N LYS A 9 -3.14 8.17 8.50
CA LYS A 9 -2.34 8.95 9.47
C LYS A 9 -2.02 10.37 9.02
N LEU A 10 -2.26 10.70 7.75
CA LEU A 10 -2.15 12.05 7.21
C LEU A 10 -3.43 12.85 7.46
N LYS A 11 -4.04 12.75 8.65
CA LYS A 11 -5.11 13.66 9.04
C LYS A 11 -4.47 14.98 9.53
N PRO A 12 -4.70 16.12 8.88
CA PRO A 12 -4.20 17.40 9.37
C PRO A 12 -4.74 17.67 10.78
N THR A 13 -3.86 17.99 11.73
CA THR A 13 -4.24 18.41 13.09
C THR A 13 -3.91 19.87 13.35
N LYS A 14 -2.88 20.40 12.67
CA LYS A 14 -2.45 21.79 12.76
C LYS A 14 -2.14 22.35 11.37
N ILE A 15 -2.18 23.67 11.24
CA ILE A 15 -1.85 24.40 10.02
C ILE A 15 -0.81 25.46 10.36
N ALA A 16 0.29 25.49 9.61
CA ALA A 16 1.26 26.57 9.61
C ALA A 16 1.16 27.38 8.33
N LEU A 17 1.34 28.69 8.43
CA LEU A 17 1.45 29.60 7.29
C LEU A 17 2.90 30.06 7.17
N SER A 18 3.44 30.05 5.96
CA SER A 18 4.72 30.69 5.68
C SER A 18 4.60 32.22 5.80
N ALA A 19 5.76 32.89 5.89
CA ALA A 19 5.82 34.33 5.68
C ALA A 19 5.14 34.74 4.37
N THR A 20 4.40 35.84 4.42
CA THR A 20 3.63 36.34 3.30
C THR A 20 4.53 37.02 2.29
N THR A 21 4.42 36.64 1.01
CA THR A 21 5.16 37.27 -0.08
C THR A 21 4.23 38.19 -0.86
N LYS A 22 4.68 39.42 -1.12
CA LYS A 22 3.97 40.42 -1.92
C LYS A 22 4.20 40.17 -3.42
N GLY A 23 3.13 40.24 -4.20
CA GLY A 23 3.17 40.33 -5.67
C GLY A 23 2.42 41.58 -6.17
N GLN A 24 2.66 41.94 -7.43
CA GLN A 24 1.99 43.05 -8.09
C GLN A 24 1.79 42.74 -9.58
N GLY A 25 0.70 43.27 -10.15
CA GLY A 25 0.38 43.09 -11.57
C GLY A 25 -0.06 41.67 -11.92
N VAL A 26 -0.42 40.87 -10.91
CA VAL A 26 -0.69 39.44 -11.07
C VAL A 26 -2.14 39.24 -11.53
N THR A 27 -2.35 38.24 -12.36
CA THR A 27 -3.68 37.75 -12.72
C THR A 27 -4.06 36.58 -11.80
N GLN A 28 -5.27 36.61 -11.26
CA GLN A 28 -5.84 35.51 -10.48
C GLN A 28 -7.21 35.17 -11.06
N TYR A 29 -7.37 33.92 -11.50
CA TYR A 29 -8.47 33.47 -12.35
C TYR A 29 -8.63 34.40 -13.57
N THR A 30 -9.62 35.31 -13.54
CA THR A 30 -9.91 36.27 -14.61
C THR A 30 -9.60 37.72 -14.24
N ALA A 31 -9.35 38.03 -12.97
CA ALA A 31 -9.03 39.39 -12.54
C ALA A 31 -7.54 39.69 -12.74
N THR A 32 -7.24 40.83 -13.35
CA THR A 32 -5.87 41.20 -13.76
C THR A 32 -5.37 42.43 -13.01
N GLY A 33 -4.05 42.63 -12.97
CA GLY A 33 -3.44 43.82 -12.38
C GLY A 33 -3.52 43.87 -10.85
N LEU A 34 -3.63 42.72 -10.18
CA LEU A 34 -3.84 42.65 -8.74
C LEU A 34 -2.52 42.80 -7.97
N TYR A 35 -2.61 43.42 -6.79
CA TYR A 35 -1.63 43.27 -5.73
C TYR A 35 -1.97 42.02 -4.93
N THR A 36 -0.97 41.18 -4.66
CA THR A 36 -1.19 39.90 -3.98
C THR A 36 -0.35 39.78 -2.72
N CYS A 37 -0.89 39.05 -1.75
CA CYS A 37 -0.23 38.58 -0.55
C CYS A 37 -0.41 37.07 -0.53
N SER A 38 0.69 36.33 -0.67
CA SER A 38 0.65 34.87 -0.79
C SER A 38 1.41 34.18 0.34
N SER A 39 0.84 33.10 0.87
CA SER A 39 1.47 32.24 1.87
C SER A 39 1.25 30.77 1.50
N THR A 40 2.23 29.93 1.78
CA THR A 40 2.08 28.48 1.73
C THR A 40 1.45 28.00 3.01
N VAL A 41 0.38 27.21 2.87
CA VAL A 41 -0.30 26.50 3.95
C VAL A 41 0.32 25.12 4.05
N THR A 42 1.02 24.88 5.16
CA THR A 42 1.62 23.58 5.47
C THR A 42 0.83 22.94 6.59
N PRO A 43 -0.08 22.00 6.29
CA PRO A 43 -0.69 21.19 7.33
C PRO A 43 0.35 20.26 7.97
N THR A 44 0.22 20.01 9.27
CA THR A 44 1.00 19.01 10.00
C THR A 44 0.05 18.05 10.72
N ALA A 45 0.44 16.79 10.82
CA ALA A 45 -0.22 15.77 11.63
C ALA A 45 0.57 15.56 12.94
N GLU A 46 -0.09 15.06 13.99
CA GLU A 46 0.61 14.67 15.22
C GLU A 46 1.59 13.51 14.95
N ALA A 47 2.68 13.50 15.71
CA ALA A 47 3.50 12.30 15.84
C ALA A 47 2.74 11.32 16.76
N ASP A 48 2.88 10.03 16.50
CA ASP A 48 2.47 8.94 17.39
C ASP A 48 1.01 8.47 17.31
N SER A 49 0.84 7.42 16.50
CA SER A 49 0.03 6.27 16.89
C SER A 49 0.64 5.02 16.27
N ASN A 50 0.65 3.89 16.96
CA ASN A 50 1.00 2.61 16.34
C ASN A 50 -0.12 2.23 15.36
N CYS A 51 0.25 1.74 14.18
CA CYS A 51 -0.74 1.19 13.25
C CYS A 51 -1.18 -0.18 13.77
N SER A 52 -2.45 -0.34 14.11
CA SER A 52 -3.15 -1.60 13.90
C SER A 52 -3.88 -1.50 12.57
N LEU A 53 -3.76 -2.54 11.74
CA LEU A 53 -4.68 -2.77 10.63
C LEU A 53 -6.01 -3.24 11.24
N GLU A 54 -6.77 -2.34 11.87
CA GLU A 54 -8.13 -2.69 12.31
C GLU A 54 -9.07 -2.60 11.11
N SER A 55 -9.07 -3.66 10.30
CA SER A 55 -10.29 -4.28 9.77
C SER A 55 -9.88 -5.47 8.90
N ASP A 56 -10.54 -6.58 9.15
CA ASP A 56 -10.51 -7.82 8.38
C ASP A 56 -11.02 -7.63 6.93
N GLN A 57 -11.40 -6.39 6.56
CA GLN A 57 -11.96 -6.00 5.27
C GLN A 57 -11.12 -4.98 4.49
N ALA A 58 -9.98 -4.50 5.02
CA ALA A 58 -9.07 -3.64 4.26
C ALA A 58 -8.23 -4.46 3.28
N GLY A 59 -8.86 -4.87 2.18
CA GLY A 59 -8.22 -5.47 1.01
C GLY A 59 -7.58 -6.82 1.31
N GLN A 60 -8.37 -7.89 1.21
CA GLN A 60 -7.80 -9.24 1.15
C GLN A 60 -6.76 -9.30 0.02
N ILE A 61 -5.49 -9.45 0.41
CA ILE A 61 -4.42 -9.83 -0.50
C ILE A 61 -4.62 -11.31 -0.79
N THR A 62 -5.47 -11.60 -1.77
CA THR A 62 -5.67 -12.97 -2.25
C THR A 62 -4.65 -13.29 -3.32
N ASP A 63 -4.25 -14.57 -3.43
CA ASP A 63 -3.42 -15.06 -4.53
C ASP A 63 -4.03 -14.71 -5.91
N ALA A 64 -5.34 -14.56 -5.99
CA ALA A 64 -6.06 -14.14 -7.20
C ALA A 64 -5.77 -12.68 -7.61
N ASN A 65 -5.42 -11.82 -6.64
CA ASN A 65 -5.15 -10.40 -6.86
C ASN A 65 -3.66 -10.06 -6.95
N VAL A 66 -2.78 -11.00 -6.58
CA VAL A 66 -1.31 -10.83 -6.64
C VAL A 66 -0.70 -11.91 -7.52
N ASN A 67 -0.43 -11.56 -8.77
CA ASN A 67 0.36 -12.43 -9.65
C ASN A 67 1.86 -12.20 -9.43
N LEU A 68 2.42 -12.89 -8.44
CA LEU A 68 3.87 -12.86 -8.20
C LEU A 68 4.67 -13.41 -9.37
N GLN A 69 4.13 -14.26 -10.24
CA GLN A 69 4.88 -14.81 -11.38
C GLN A 69 5.17 -13.74 -12.45
N THR A 70 4.22 -12.83 -12.71
CA THR A 70 4.35 -11.78 -13.73
C THR A 70 4.81 -10.43 -13.19
N ALA A 71 4.82 -10.23 -11.88
CA ALA A 71 5.31 -9.00 -11.27
C ALA A 71 6.82 -8.82 -11.53
N GLY A 72 7.21 -7.91 -12.43
CA GLY A 72 8.62 -7.56 -12.67
C GLY A 72 9.15 -6.43 -11.77
N HIS A 73 8.24 -5.69 -11.13
CA HIS A 73 8.53 -4.52 -10.33
C HIS A 73 7.70 -4.51 -9.04
N LEU A 74 8.30 -3.98 -7.99
CA LEU A 74 7.63 -3.60 -6.77
C LEU A 74 7.31 -2.10 -6.84
N ASN A 75 6.04 -1.76 -6.74
CA ASN A 75 5.59 -0.37 -6.72
C ASN A 75 5.38 0.06 -5.27
N ILE A 76 6.28 0.88 -4.73
CA ILE A 76 6.17 1.40 -3.37
C ILE A 76 6.17 2.93 -3.44
N LEU A 77 5.26 3.54 -2.68
CA LEU A 77 5.34 4.96 -2.40
C LEU A 77 6.38 5.17 -1.31
N VAL A 78 7.50 5.80 -1.66
CA VAL A 78 8.57 6.09 -0.68
C VAL A 78 8.08 7.07 0.39
N GLU A 79 8.65 6.97 1.59
CA GLU A 79 8.23 7.76 2.76
C GLU A 79 8.25 9.27 2.51
N SER A 80 9.23 9.78 1.74
CA SER A 80 9.30 11.19 1.34
C SER A 80 8.14 11.65 0.47
N LYS A 81 7.45 10.73 -0.22
CA LYS A 81 6.23 10.98 -1.00
C LYS A 81 4.95 10.73 -0.18
N ILE A 82 5.04 10.26 1.07
CA ILE A 82 3.90 10.15 1.98
C ILE A 82 3.80 11.44 2.80
N GLN A 83 3.22 12.47 2.21
CA GLN A 83 3.10 13.79 2.83
C GLN A 83 1.70 14.37 2.60
N LEU A 84 1.32 15.28 3.49
CA LEU A 84 0.05 15.99 3.41
C LEU A 84 0.03 16.91 2.19
N THR A 85 -1.10 16.97 1.50
CA THR A 85 -1.32 17.94 0.42
C THR A 85 -1.12 19.36 0.95
N LYS A 86 -0.23 20.10 0.30
CA LYS A 86 0.02 21.51 0.62
C LYS A 86 -0.95 22.38 -0.16
N PHE A 87 -1.24 23.56 0.38
CA PHE A 87 -2.06 24.55 -0.30
C PHE A 87 -1.32 25.87 -0.37
N LYS A 88 -1.64 26.68 -1.37
CA LYS A 88 -1.22 28.07 -1.44
C LYS A 88 -2.44 28.96 -1.24
N LEU A 89 -2.36 29.85 -0.27
CA LEU A 89 -3.38 30.84 0.00
C LEU A 89 -2.93 32.17 -0.56
N ILE A 90 -3.75 32.77 -1.42
CA ILE A 90 -3.48 34.08 -2.01
C ILE A 90 -4.65 35.01 -1.68
N ALA A 91 -4.35 36.09 -0.98
CA ALA A 91 -5.23 37.25 -0.90
C ALA A 91 -4.80 38.23 -2.00
N ALA A 92 -5.74 38.72 -2.79
CA ALA A 92 -5.48 39.60 -3.90
C ALA A 92 -6.46 40.77 -3.90
N ALA A 93 -5.99 41.95 -4.25
CA ALA A 93 -6.84 43.13 -4.34
C ALA A 93 -6.34 44.12 -5.39
N LYS A 94 -7.27 44.93 -5.88
CA LYS A 94 -7.05 46.11 -6.71
C LYS A 94 -8.09 47.12 -6.26
N ALA A 95 -7.68 48.28 -5.73
CA ALA A 95 -8.53 49.37 -5.19
C ALA A 95 -9.80 48.90 -4.44
N SER A 96 -9.86 49.06 -3.11
CA SER A 96 -10.78 48.26 -2.27
C SER A 96 -12.20 48.82 -2.09
N ASP A 97 -12.48 50.03 -2.58
CA ASP A 97 -13.40 50.91 -1.86
C ASP A 97 -14.87 50.73 -2.28
N SER A 98 -15.14 49.91 -3.30
CA SER A 98 -16.47 49.82 -3.95
C SER A 98 -16.86 48.39 -4.37
N VAL A 99 -16.27 47.38 -3.74
CA VAL A 99 -16.52 45.97 -4.08
C VAL A 99 -17.71 45.42 -3.29
N THR A 100 -18.88 45.25 -3.93
CA THR A 100 -20.12 44.80 -3.27
C THR A 100 -20.69 43.48 -3.77
N ASP A 101 -20.23 42.98 -4.91
CA ASP A 101 -20.90 41.88 -5.59
C ASP A 101 -19.96 40.71 -5.90
N PRO A 102 -20.41 39.45 -5.72
CA PRO A 102 -19.63 38.29 -6.12
C PRO A 102 -19.52 38.22 -7.66
N ALA A 103 -18.36 37.85 -8.17
CA ALA A 103 -18.18 37.55 -9.58
C ALA A 103 -18.96 36.27 -9.96
N THR A 104 -19.55 36.25 -11.14
CA THR A 104 -20.26 35.07 -11.65
C THR A 104 -19.34 34.07 -12.34
N SER A 105 -18.14 34.52 -12.76
CA SER A 105 -17.19 33.66 -13.48
C SER A 105 -16.43 32.69 -12.57
N HIS A 106 -16.13 33.08 -11.31
CA HIS A 106 -15.33 32.29 -10.37
C HIS A 106 -15.70 32.59 -8.91
N GLN A 107 -15.71 31.55 -8.08
CA GLN A 107 -15.92 31.67 -6.63
C GLN A 107 -14.70 32.31 -5.95
N GLY A 108 -14.93 33.04 -4.86
CA GLY A 108 -13.87 33.68 -4.09
C GLY A 108 -13.43 35.06 -4.61
N ILE A 109 -14.08 35.58 -5.65
CA ILE A 109 -13.87 36.94 -6.17
C ILE A 109 -15.10 37.80 -5.89
N CYS A 110 -14.88 38.98 -5.33
CA CYS A 110 -15.83 40.07 -5.30
C CYS A 110 -15.35 41.20 -6.23
N THR A 111 -16.27 41.80 -6.96
CA THR A 111 -16.06 42.86 -7.93
C THR A 111 -17.18 43.90 -7.86
N GLU A 112 -17.05 44.98 -8.63
CA GLU A 112 -18.11 45.97 -8.83
C GLU A 112 -19.34 45.35 -9.52
N SER A 113 -20.54 45.85 -9.18
CA SER A 113 -21.81 45.34 -9.73
C SER A 113 -21.88 45.31 -11.27
N GLY A 114 -21.32 46.32 -11.93
CA GLY A 114 -21.27 46.39 -13.40
C GLY A 114 -20.34 45.36 -14.05
N ASN A 115 -19.46 44.73 -13.27
CA ASN A 115 -18.39 43.87 -13.75
C ASN A 115 -18.48 42.42 -13.25
N LYS A 116 -19.62 41.98 -12.68
CA LYS A 116 -19.84 40.62 -12.16
C LYS A 116 -19.45 39.52 -13.16
N GLY A 117 -19.78 39.72 -14.44
CA GLY A 117 -19.48 38.78 -15.54
C GLY A 117 -18.07 38.93 -16.12
N ASN A 118 -17.37 40.03 -15.82
CA ASN A 118 -16.03 40.29 -16.34
C ASN A 118 -15.14 41.01 -15.30
N PRO A 119 -14.63 40.29 -14.29
CA PRO A 119 -13.75 40.87 -13.26
C PRO A 119 -12.45 41.48 -13.80
N SER A 120 -12.02 41.11 -15.01
CA SER A 120 -10.83 41.67 -15.65
C SER A 120 -10.96 43.16 -15.97
N ALA A 121 -12.19 43.62 -16.24
CA ALA A 121 -12.50 45.00 -16.57
C ALA A 121 -12.77 45.88 -15.34
N ALA A 122 -12.88 45.28 -14.16
CA ALA A 122 -13.21 45.99 -12.93
C ALA A 122 -12.06 46.87 -12.45
N SER A 123 -12.39 48.04 -11.92
CA SER A 123 -11.40 48.93 -11.30
C SER A 123 -11.11 48.51 -9.86
N ASN A 124 -12.12 47.98 -9.17
CA ASN A 124 -12.06 47.52 -7.79
C ASN A 124 -12.37 46.01 -7.70
N VAL A 125 -11.46 45.22 -7.12
CA VAL A 125 -11.56 43.76 -6.97
C VAL A 125 -10.94 43.31 -5.65
N ILE A 126 -11.60 42.37 -4.98
CA ILE A 126 -11.04 41.59 -3.87
C ILE A 126 -11.18 40.12 -4.23
N ALA A 127 -10.10 39.36 -4.13
CA ALA A 127 -10.08 37.94 -4.44
C ALA A 127 -9.33 37.14 -3.37
N ARG A 128 -9.84 35.94 -3.09
CA ARG A 128 -9.16 34.92 -2.28
C ARG A 128 -9.05 33.66 -3.11
N VAL A 129 -7.83 33.16 -3.24
CA VAL A 129 -7.51 31.97 -4.01
C VAL A 129 -6.91 30.92 -3.08
N LEU A 130 -7.43 29.70 -3.18
CA LEU A 130 -6.83 28.51 -2.57
C LEU A 130 -6.38 27.59 -3.70
N GLU A 131 -5.07 27.49 -3.91
CA GLU A 131 -4.49 26.58 -4.91
C GLU A 131 -4.04 25.30 -4.20
N VAL A 132 -4.47 24.14 -4.72
CA VAL A 132 -3.89 22.85 -4.30
C VAL A 132 -2.50 22.77 -4.92
N THR A 133 -1.48 22.50 -4.11
CA THR A 133 -0.15 22.21 -4.64
C THR A 133 -0.13 20.74 -5.05
N ASP A 134 0.16 20.49 -6.32
CA ASP A 134 0.30 19.12 -6.81
C ASP A 134 1.30 18.35 -5.97
N HIS A 135 0.90 17.15 -5.58
CA HIS A 135 1.73 16.22 -4.83
C HIS A 135 2.09 15.04 -5.72
N ASP A 136 3.38 14.78 -5.89
CA ASP A 136 3.84 13.59 -6.61
C ASP A 136 3.58 12.35 -5.75
N ALA A 137 2.44 11.71 -6.02
CA ALA A 137 2.05 10.44 -5.43
C ALA A 137 2.38 9.24 -6.34
N ALA A 138 3.19 9.44 -7.40
CA ALA A 138 3.54 8.33 -8.27
C ALA A 138 4.46 7.36 -7.51
N PRO A 139 4.08 6.07 -7.41
CA PRO A 139 4.90 5.06 -6.74
C PRO A 139 6.21 4.88 -7.49
N GLU A 140 7.28 4.64 -6.75
CA GLU A 140 8.55 4.26 -7.35
C GLU A 140 8.49 2.80 -7.78
N LYS A 141 8.88 2.57 -9.04
CA LYS A 141 8.98 1.22 -9.60
C LYS A 141 10.37 0.69 -9.31
N THR A 142 10.48 -0.23 -8.35
CA THR A 142 11.74 -0.89 -8.04
C THR A 142 11.78 -2.24 -8.74
N GLN A 143 12.79 -2.49 -9.55
CA GLN A 143 12.91 -3.76 -10.27
C GLN A 143 13.23 -4.90 -9.29
N ILE A 144 12.54 -6.04 -9.42
CA ILE A 144 12.69 -7.14 -8.45
C ILE A 144 14.06 -7.84 -8.60
N PHE A 145 14.62 -7.87 -9.81
CA PHE A 145 15.89 -8.53 -10.13
C PHE A 145 17.00 -7.51 -10.42
N ALA A 146 18.25 -7.89 -10.18
CA ALA A 146 19.43 -7.03 -10.41
C ALA A 146 19.73 -6.78 -11.90
N ALA A 147 19.26 -7.66 -12.77
CA ALA A 147 19.29 -7.53 -14.23
C ALA A 147 17.90 -7.81 -14.81
N ASN A 148 17.67 -7.53 -16.10
CA ASN A 148 16.44 -7.89 -16.81
C ASN A 148 16.17 -9.42 -16.89
N ASN A 149 17.03 -10.22 -16.26
CA ASN A 149 16.97 -11.67 -16.26
C ASN A 149 16.73 -12.14 -14.82
N ALA A 150 15.80 -13.08 -14.62
CA ALA A 150 15.34 -13.58 -13.32
C ALA A 150 16.39 -14.31 -12.45
N GLY A 151 17.68 -14.25 -12.80
CA GLY A 151 18.75 -15.04 -12.19
C GLY A 151 19.35 -14.45 -10.91
N GLU A 152 19.42 -13.12 -10.77
CA GLU A 152 20.15 -12.45 -9.68
C GLU A 152 19.25 -11.48 -8.90
N CYS A 153 19.30 -11.57 -7.58
CA CYS A 153 18.58 -10.64 -6.69
C CYS A 153 19.45 -9.43 -6.41
N GLN A 154 18.82 -8.27 -6.22
CA GLN A 154 19.54 -7.10 -5.71
C GLN A 154 20.02 -7.39 -4.29
N ALA A 155 21.21 -6.88 -3.95
CA ALA A 155 21.75 -7.02 -2.60
C ALA A 155 20.99 -6.12 -1.61
N ALA A 156 20.69 -6.61 -0.40
CA ALA A 156 20.20 -5.76 0.69
C ALA A 156 21.19 -4.65 0.98
N ALA A 157 20.65 -3.47 1.28
CA ALA A 157 21.39 -2.43 1.95
C ALA A 157 21.61 -2.83 3.42
N ARG A 158 22.57 -3.72 3.70
CA ARG A 158 22.92 -4.18 5.07
C ARG A 158 23.81 -3.20 5.84
N ASP A 159 23.71 -1.92 5.54
CA ASP A 159 24.47 -0.87 6.20
C ASP A 159 23.70 -0.27 7.39
N SER A 160 24.22 0.81 7.97
CA SER A 160 23.59 1.52 9.09
C SER A 160 22.21 2.12 8.77
N THR A 161 21.79 2.12 7.51
CA THR A 161 20.48 2.59 7.05
C THR A 161 19.50 1.45 6.77
N TRP A 162 19.88 0.20 7.04
CA TRP A 162 19.03 -0.97 6.83
C TRP A 162 17.68 -0.83 7.55
N ARG A 163 16.59 -1.00 6.79
CA ARG A 163 15.23 -1.13 7.32
C ARG A 163 14.48 -2.24 6.60
N GLU A 164 13.82 -3.12 7.33
CA GLU A 164 13.04 -4.25 6.77
C GLU A 164 11.98 -3.79 5.76
N ASP A 165 11.39 -2.62 6.01
CA ASP A 165 10.32 -2.01 5.19
C ASP A 165 10.85 -1.15 4.04
N SER A 166 12.17 -1.04 3.85
CA SER A 166 12.73 -0.32 2.72
C SER A 166 12.44 -1.06 1.40
N ALA A 167 12.22 -0.31 0.32
CA ALA A 167 11.91 -0.88 -0.99
C ALA A 167 13.00 -1.87 -1.47
N ALA A 168 14.28 -1.56 -1.21
CA ALA A 168 15.40 -2.43 -1.57
C ALA A 168 15.38 -3.78 -0.84
N ASN A 169 15.10 -3.76 0.47
CA ASN A 169 15.07 -4.99 1.27
C ASN A 169 13.81 -5.81 0.98
N LEU A 170 12.65 -5.17 0.77
CA LEU A 170 11.43 -5.86 0.33
C LEU A 170 11.60 -6.49 -1.06
N VAL A 171 12.25 -5.79 -2.00
CA VAL A 171 12.58 -6.34 -3.33
C VAL A 171 13.47 -7.57 -3.22
N GLN A 172 14.52 -7.52 -2.38
CA GLN A 172 15.37 -8.69 -2.19
C GLN A 172 14.57 -9.87 -1.63
N THR A 173 13.79 -9.67 -0.57
CA THR A 173 12.97 -10.71 0.03
C THR A 173 12.01 -11.31 -1.00
N LEU A 174 11.33 -10.48 -1.80
CA LEU A 174 10.45 -10.95 -2.87
C LEU A 174 11.21 -11.72 -3.96
N CYS A 175 12.41 -11.27 -4.32
CA CYS A 175 13.25 -11.97 -5.29
C CYS A 175 13.71 -13.33 -4.76
N GLU A 176 14.12 -13.42 -3.50
CA GLU A 176 14.50 -14.67 -2.84
C GLU A 176 13.30 -15.62 -2.76
N LEU A 177 12.12 -15.12 -2.35
CA LEU A 177 10.87 -15.89 -2.33
C LEU A 177 10.49 -16.44 -3.71
N LYS A 178 10.72 -15.69 -4.79
CA LYS A 178 10.50 -16.16 -6.17
C LYS A 178 11.48 -17.25 -6.61
N LYS A 179 12.66 -17.31 -6.00
CA LYS A 179 13.69 -18.34 -6.29
C LYS A 179 13.53 -19.58 -5.43
N VAL A 180 12.78 -19.51 -4.34
CA VAL A 180 12.34 -20.71 -3.66
C VAL A 180 11.38 -21.42 -4.60
N ASP A 181 11.75 -22.63 -5.03
CA ASP A 181 10.82 -23.53 -5.72
C ASP A 181 9.61 -23.70 -4.82
N SER A 182 8.50 -23.01 -5.13
CA SER A 182 7.18 -23.20 -4.53
C SER A 182 7.19 -23.47 -3.01
N ILE A 183 6.87 -22.45 -2.19
CA ILE A 183 6.41 -22.68 -0.80
C ILE A 183 5.05 -23.40 -0.78
N VAL A 184 4.58 -23.97 -1.89
CA VAL A 184 3.65 -25.09 -1.83
C VAL A 184 4.46 -26.33 -1.47
N GLY A 185 4.88 -26.40 -0.19
CA GLY A 185 5.18 -27.69 0.41
C GLY A 185 4.00 -28.63 0.13
N ARG A 186 4.29 -29.91 -0.11
CA ARG A 186 3.30 -30.94 -0.41
C ARG A 186 2.07 -30.78 0.50
N ARG A 187 0.93 -30.39 -0.06
CA ARG A 187 -0.31 -30.18 0.72
C ARG A 187 -0.96 -31.54 0.96
N TYR A 188 -0.44 -32.31 1.92
CA TYR A 188 -0.94 -33.65 2.24
C TYR A 188 -2.47 -33.69 2.43
N HIS A 189 -3.06 -32.65 3.01
CA HIS A 189 -4.52 -32.55 3.20
C HIS A 189 -5.33 -32.40 1.89
N LYS A 190 -4.71 -32.07 0.76
CA LYS A 190 -5.37 -31.98 -0.57
C LYS A 190 -5.14 -33.21 -1.44
N GLU A 191 -4.37 -34.17 -0.95
CA GLU A 191 -4.08 -35.42 -1.64
C GLU A 191 -4.96 -36.55 -1.12
N ASN A 192 -5.02 -37.66 -1.85
CA ASN A 192 -5.63 -38.89 -1.34
C ASN A 192 -4.63 -39.62 -0.44
N ALA A 193 -5.07 -40.13 0.72
CA ALA A 193 -4.24 -40.91 1.63
C ALA A 193 -3.47 -42.07 0.95
N ALA A 194 -4.02 -42.66 -0.11
CA ALA A 194 -3.34 -43.70 -0.89
C ALA A 194 -2.02 -43.22 -1.54
N GLN A 195 -1.85 -41.92 -1.75
CA GLN A 195 -0.65 -41.31 -2.34
C GLN A 195 0.51 -41.16 -1.34
N PHE A 196 0.27 -41.43 -0.05
CA PHE A 196 1.29 -41.31 1.00
C PHE A 196 2.26 -42.49 1.05
N VAL A 197 1.97 -43.61 0.37
CA VAL A 197 2.78 -44.84 0.41
C VAL A 197 4.24 -44.62 -0.05
N GLY A 198 4.44 -43.66 -0.97
CA GLY A 198 5.77 -43.30 -1.48
C GLY A 198 6.58 -42.37 -0.58
N ASP A 199 6.00 -41.85 0.50
CA ASP A 199 6.60 -40.79 1.31
C ASP A 199 7.39 -41.34 2.50
N SER A 200 8.72 -41.39 2.39
CA SER A 200 9.57 -41.96 3.43
C SER A 200 9.59 -41.16 4.73
N GLU A 201 9.43 -39.83 4.66
CA GLU A 201 9.44 -38.97 5.83
C GLU A 201 8.12 -39.13 6.60
N LEU A 202 7.00 -39.06 5.91
CA LEU A 202 5.68 -39.32 6.49
C LEU A 202 5.61 -40.74 7.08
N MET A 203 6.16 -41.76 6.42
CA MET A 203 6.16 -43.12 6.99
C MET A 203 6.98 -43.22 8.27
N THR A 204 8.06 -42.45 8.39
CA THR A 204 8.87 -42.38 9.61
C THR A 204 8.05 -41.76 10.74
N ILE A 205 7.43 -40.61 10.49
CA ILE A 205 6.58 -39.91 11.45
C ILE A 205 5.41 -40.81 11.90
N LEU A 206 4.68 -41.43 10.97
CA LEU A 206 3.56 -42.31 11.32
C LEU A 206 4.02 -43.55 12.10
N SER A 207 5.23 -44.05 11.85
CA SER A 207 5.78 -45.20 12.59
C SER A 207 6.10 -44.80 14.03
N GLU A 208 6.71 -43.63 14.24
CA GLU A 208 6.99 -43.08 15.56
C GLU A 208 5.71 -42.75 16.34
N LEU A 209 4.72 -42.15 15.67
CA LEU A 209 3.40 -41.87 16.26
C LEU A 209 2.65 -43.14 16.63
N ASN A 210 2.71 -44.19 15.79
CA ASN A 210 2.06 -45.46 16.09
C ASN A 210 2.75 -46.17 17.26
N SER A 211 4.08 -46.16 17.30
CA SER A 211 4.86 -46.67 18.45
C SER A 211 6.33 -46.20 18.36
N PRO A 212 6.80 -45.36 19.32
CA PRO A 212 8.15 -44.82 19.30
C PRO A 212 9.24 -45.90 19.21
N GLY A 213 10.24 -45.68 18.35
CA GLY A 213 11.34 -46.63 18.15
C GLY A 213 11.02 -47.83 17.25
N THR A 214 9.80 -47.90 16.68
CA THR A 214 9.44 -48.96 15.72
C THR A 214 10.10 -48.72 14.36
N LYS A 215 10.52 -49.81 13.70
CA LYS A 215 11.10 -49.74 12.36
C LYS A 215 10.05 -49.31 11.34
N VAL A 216 10.44 -48.41 10.45
CA VAL A 216 9.61 -47.96 9.33
C VAL A 216 9.25 -49.16 8.43
N PRO A 217 7.97 -49.34 8.05
CA PRO A 217 7.54 -50.43 7.19
C PRO A 217 8.28 -50.47 5.85
N LYS A 218 8.64 -51.68 5.41
CA LYS A 218 9.43 -51.87 4.17
C LYS A 218 8.57 -52.26 2.99
N THR A 219 7.49 -52.99 3.20
CA THR A 219 6.60 -53.43 2.13
C THR A 219 5.47 -52.41 1.88
N GLU A 220 4.98 -52.31 0.66
CA GLU A 220 3.84 -51.42 0.35
C GLU A 220 2.59 -51.78 1.17
N GLN A 221 2.37 -53.06 1.43
CA GLN A 221 1.19 -53.52 2.17
C GLN A 221 1.23 -53.05 3.63
N GLU A 222 2.39 -53.14 4.29
CA GLU A 222 2.55 -52.63 5.65
C GLU A 222 2.46 -51.09 5.71
N LYS A 223 2.98 -50.39 4.68
CA LYS A 223 2.84 -48.93 4.57
C LYS A 223 1.37 -48.51 4.44
N LYS A 224 0.61 -49.18 3.57
CA LYS A 224 -0.85 -48.95 3.42
C LYS A 224 -1.59 -49.21 4.73
N ALA A 225 -1.26 -50.30 5.41
CA ALA A 225 -1.86 -50.62 6.71
C ALA A 225 -1.55 -49.56 7.78
N LEU A 226 -0.32 -49.01 7.79
CA LEU A 226 0.05 -47.93 8.69
C LEU A 226 -0.72 -46.64 8.37
N ILE A 227 -0.81 -46.24 7.11
CA ILE A 227 -1.57 -45.06 6.69
C ILE A 227 -3.05 -45.19 7.08
N GLN A 228 -3.65 -46.36 6.85
CA GLN A 228 -5.07 -46.62 7.16
C GLN A 228 -5.40 -46.46 8.66
N LYS A 229 -4.42 -46.61 9.57
CA LYS A 229 -4.64 -46.36 11.00
C LYS A 229 -4.85 -44.89 11.34
N PHE A 230 -4.27 -43.99 10.55
CA PHE A 230 -4.27 -42.55 10.82
C PHE A 230 -5.20 -41.76 9.90
N PHE A 231 -5.43 -42.26 8.68
CA PHE A 231 -6.18 -41.54 7.65
C PHE A 231 -7.25 -42.42 7.00
N PRO A 232 -8.47 -41.88 6.81
CA PRO A 232 -9.50 -42.53 6.01
C PRO A 232 -8.97 -42.85 4.60
N GLN A 233 -9.16 -44.09 4.16
CA GLN A 233 -8.78 -44.50 2.80
C GLN A 233 -9.88 -44.19 1.77
N ASP A 234 -11.12 -43.98 2.23
CA ASP A 234 -12.20 -43.52 1.37
C ASP A 234 -11.96 -42.03 1.01
N PRO A 235 -11.89 -41.68 -0.29
CA PRO A 235 -11.60 -40.32 -0.72
C PRO A 235 -12.64 -39.29 -0.24
N THR A 236 -13.91 -39.70 -0.09
CA THR A 236 -14.99 -38.81 0.34
C THR A 236 -14.88 -38.51 1.83
N ALA A 237 -14.61 -39.55 2.64
CA ALA A 237 -14.34 -39.40 4.06
C ALA A 237 -13.07 -38.57 4.31
N PHE A 238 -11.99 -38.83 3.59
CA PHE A 238 -10.75 -38.05 3.72
C PHE A 238 -10.99 -36.57 3.40
N LYS A 239 -11.71 -36.27 2.31
CA LYS A 239 -12.07 -34.89 1.97
C LYS A 239 -12.86 -34.22 3.09
N THR A 240 -13.91 -34.87 3.57
CA THR A 240 -14.82 -34.28 4.56
C THR A 240 -14.15 -34.07 5.91
N GLU A 241 -13.36 -35.05 6.37
CA GLU A 241 -12.78 -35.05 7.72
C GLU A 241 -11.44 -34.31 7.81
N ILE A 242 -10.67 -34.26 6.72
CA ILE A 242 -9.32 -33.68 6.71
C ILE A 242 -9.30 -32.40 5.86
N THR A 243 -9.58 -32.50 4.55
CA THR A 243 -9.46 -31.37 3.63
C THR A 243 -10.38 -30.21 4.03
N ASP A 244 -11.68 -30.48 4.10
CA ASP A 244 -12.69 -29.46 4.39
C ASP A 244 -12.56 -28.94 5.82
N ALA A 245 -12.12 -29.78 6.77
CA ALA A 245 -11.88 -29.35 8.15
C ALA A 245 -10.71 -28.36 8.24
N ILE A 246 -9.58 -28.66 7.58
CA ILE A 246 -8.42 -27.76 7.55
C ILE A 246 -8.74 -26.46 6.81
N GLU A 247 -9.46 -26.53 5.69
CA GLU A 247 -9.81 -25.34 4.89
C GLU A 247 -10.90 -24.47 5.54
N LYS A 248 -11.79 -25.04 6.39
CA LYS A 248 -12.79 -24.26 7.14
C LYS A 248 -12.25 -23.67 8.45
N THR A 249 -11.14 -24.19 8.96
CA THR A 249 -10.53 -23.73 10.22
C THR A 249 -9.51 -22.61 9.96
N GLU A 250 -9.73 -21.75 8.96
CA GLU A 250 -8.87 -20.59 8.72
C GLU A 250 -8.77 -19.74 10.00
N ILE A 251 -7.53 -19.45 10.41
CA ILE A 251 -7.15 -18.59 11.53
C ILE A 251 -7.22 -17.14 11.08
#